data_AF-A0A7R6PS75-F1
#
_entry.id   AF-A0A7R6PS75-F1
#
_cell.length_a   1.000
_cell.length_b   1.000
_cell.length_c   1.000
_cell.angle_alpha   90.00
_cell.angle_beta   90.00
_cell.angle_gamma   90.00
#
_symmetry.space_group_name_H-M   'P 1'
#
loop_
_entity.id
_entity.type
_entity.pdbx_description
1 polymer ?
#
loop_
_entity_poly.entity_id
_entity_poly.type
_entity_poly.pdbx_seq_one_letter_code
_entity_poly.pdbx_strand_id
1 'polypeptide(L)'
;MELILTFNEMEGNSQTPPPPPPQPEQTPPPPPTEPQGGEPQNTGDVNVLMAILSYFGIFALIPLFVEKEDEFIQFHAKQGTTLLIAEIVLSIAFFIIGLIPILGCIVAVAEMLIFLALFVFHIIMMIKASKGEWYKIPYVYDWSLKIFK
;
A
#
# COMPACT_ATOMS: atom_id res chain seq x y z
N MET A 1 74.29 9.34 30.83
CA MET A 1 74.02 8.88 29.45
C MET A 1 72.60 8.31 29.29
N GLU A 2 71.77 8.37 30.33
CA GLU A 2 70.36 7.93 30.40
C GLU A 2 69.36 9.06 30.10
N LEU A 3 69.71 10.01 29.22
CA LEU A 3 68.87 11.20 28.95
C LEU A 3 68.70 11.51 27.47
N ILE A 4 69.18 10.61 26.59
CA ILE A 4 69.12 10.78 25.13
C ILE A 4 68.19 9.72 24.48
N LEU A 5 67.77 8.68 25.20
CA LEU A 5 66.94 7.61 24.64
C LEU A 5 65.44 7.87 24.74
N THR A 6 64.97 8.78 25.61
CA THR A 6 63.54 9.04 25.79
C THR A 6 62.96 10.09 24.84
N PHE A 7 63.81 10.84 24.11
CA PHE A 7 63.33 11.88 23.17
C PHE A 7 63.06 11.38 21.75
N ASN A 8 63.48 10.16 21.41
CA ASN A 8 63.38 9.64 20.04
C ASN A 8 62.07 8.86 19.75
N GLU A 9 61.17 8.76 20.73
CA GLU A 9 59.86 8.07 20.57
C GLU A 9 58.67 9.04 20.49
N MET A 10 58.90 10.36 20.62
CA MET A 10 57.83 11.37 20.63
C MET A 10 57.68 12.13 19.29
N GLU A 11 58.47 11.80 18.27
CA GLU A 11 58.25 12.27 16.90
C GLU A 11 57.13 11.42 16.28
N GLY A 12 55.90 11.88 16.52
CA GLY A 12 54.67 11.25 16.06
C GLY A 12 54.70 10.93 14.57
N ASN A 13 54.71 9.63 14.30
CA ASN A 13 54.22 9.04 13.07
C ASN A 13 52.82 9.61 12.77
N SER A 14 52.78 10.67 11.99
CA SER A 14 51.57 11.31 11.47
C SER A 14 50.98 10.47 10.34
N GLN A 15 50.83 9.16 10.58
CA GLN A 15 49.93 8.35 9.80
C GLN A 15 48.53 8.70 10.28
N THR A 16 47.91 9.65 9.57
CA THR A 16 46.47 9.81 9.60
C THR A 16 45.87 8.41 9.43
N PRO A 17 44.95 7.96 10.32
CA PRO A 17 44.29 6.69 10.12
C PRO A 17 43.71 6.67 8.69
N PRO A 18 43.81 5.53 7.97
CA PRO A 18 43.20 5.43 6.65
C PRO A 18 41.74 5.88 6.78
N PRO A 19 41.22 6.64 5.80
CA PRO A 19 39.83 7.06 5.85
C PRO A 19 38.98 5.82 6.11
N PRO A 20 38.01 5.88 7.04
CA PRO A 20 37.10 4.77 7.25
C PRO A 20 36.53 4.34 5.89
N PRO A 21 36.39 3.02 5.63
CA PRO A 21 35.73 2.56 4.42
C PRO A 21 34.44 3.36 4.23
N PRO A 22 34.06 3.74 2.99
CA PRO A 22 32.78 4.38 2.76
C PRO A 22 31.72 3.57 3.49
N GLN A 23 31.20 4.12 4.58
CA GLN A 23 30.09 3.53 5.29
C GLN A 23 29.04 3.39 4.20
N PRO A 24 28.50 2.18 3.92
CA PRO A 24 27.47 2.04 2.91
C PRO A 24 26.47 3.13 3.21
N GLU A 25 26.31 4.08 2.27
CA GLU A 25 25.39 5.19 2.46
C GLU A 25 24.12 4.53 2.95
N GLN A 26 23.76 4.78 4.21
CA GLN A 26 22.46 4.39 4.70
C GLN A 26 21.55 5.32 3.93
N THR A 27 21.19 4.86 2.74
CA THR A 27 20.15 5.44 1.93
C THR A 27 19.00 5.65 2.90
N PRO A 28 18.39 6.86 2.93
CA PRO A 28 17.20 7.08 3.73
C PRO A 28 16.28 5.87 3.52
N PRO A 29 15.68 5.32 4.59
CA PRO A 29 14.90 4.08 4.51
C PRO A 29 14.03 4.19 3.26
N PRO A 30 14.08 3.18 2.37
CA PRO A 30 13.41 3.28 1.08
C PRO A 30 11.98 3.74 1.36
N PRO A 31 11.49 4.80 0.68
CA PRO A 31 10.08 5.16 0.77
C PRO A 31 9.28 3.86 0.61
N PRO A 32 8.24 3.63 1.42
CA PRO A 32 7.52 2.36 1.49
C PRO A 32 7.41 1.81 0.09
N THR A 33 8.03 0.65 -0.18
CA THR A 33 8.20 0.10 -1.52
C THR A 33 6.85 0.18 -2.22
N GLU A 34 6.66 1.24 -3.01
CA GLU A 34 5.48 1.36 -3.85
C GLU A 34 5.64 0.21 -4.82
N PRO A 35 4.68 -0.72 -4.92
CA PRO A 35 4.79 -1.76 -5.91
C PRO A 35 4.84 -1.07 -7.25
N GLN A 36 6.04 -1.03 -7.82
CA GLN A 36 6.30 -0.43 -9.10
C GLN A 36 5.36 -1.14 -10.06
N GLY A 37 4.57 -0.38 -10.82
CA GLY A 37 3.73 -0.88 -11.89
C GLY A 37 4.60 -1.61 -12.91
N GLY A 38 4.89 -2.87 -12.61
CA GLY A 38 5.74 -3.78 -13.35
C GLY A 38 4.87 -4.82 -14.04
N GLU A 39 5.41 -5.34 -15.13
CA GLU A 39 4.86 -6.34 -16.04
C GLU A 39 3.97 -7.40 -15.38
N PRO A 40 2.97 -7.95 -16.11
CA PRO A 40 2.07 -8.99 -15.61
C PRO A 40 2.89 -10.08 -14.92
N GLN A 41 2.83 -10.10 -13.59
CA GLN A 41 3.46 -11.17 -12.84
C GLN A 41 2.74 -12.45 -13.24
N ASN A 42 3.49 -13.52 -13.48
CA ASN A 42 2.92 -14.86 -13.66
C ASN A 42 2.45 -15.39 -12.30
N THR A 43 1.51 -14.67 -11.69
CA THR A 43 0.74 -15.07 -10.53
C THR A 43 -0.12 -16.25 -10.98
N GLY A 44 0.11 -17.43 -10.39
CA GLY A 44 -0.70 -18.61 -10.71
C GLY A 44 -2.20 -18.32 -10.56
N ASP A 45 -3.05 -19.08 -11.26
CA ASP A 45 -4.51 -18.83 -11.36
C ASP A 45 -5.19 -18.57 -10.00
N VAL A 46 -4.68 -19.18 -8.91
CA VAL A 46 -5.16 -18.99 -7.54
C VAL A 46 -4.89 -17.58 -7.01
N ASN A 47 -3.71 -17.01 -7.30
CA ASN A 47 -3.32 -15.68 -6.82
C ASN A 47 -4.16 -14.60 -7.52
N VAL A 48 -4.46 -14.80 -8.80
CA VAL A 48 -5.38 -13.96 -9.57
C VAL A 48 -6.79 -14.02 -8.99
N LEU A 49 -7.28 -15.22 -8.66
CA LEU A 49 -8.61 -15.37 -8.04
C LEU A 49 -8.71 -14.66 -6.69
N MET A 50 -7.67 -14.77 -5.85
CA MET A 50 -7.61 -14.09 -4.54
C MET A 50 -7.55 -12.56 -4.69
N ALA A 51 -6.87 -12.06 -5.70
CA ALA A 51 -6.86 -10.63 -6.02
C ALA A 51 -8.21 -10.12 -6.55
N ILE A 52 -8.95 -10.92 -7.32
CA ILE A 52 -10.32 -10.58 -7.76
C ILE A 52 -11.29 -10.60 -6.57
N LEU A 53 -11.21 -11.62 -5.72
CA LEU A 53 -12.00 -11.73 -4.48
C LEU A 53 -11.80 -10.53 -3.56
N SER A 54 -10.61 -9.92 -3.60
CA SER A 54 -10.29 -8.70 -2.86
C SER A 54 -11.22 -7.52 -3.20
N TYR A 55 -11.85 -7.53 -4.37
CA TYR A 55 -12.78 -6.48 -4.81
C TYR A 55 -14.25 -6.90 -4.68
N PHE A 56 -14.53 -8.06 -4.13
CA PHE A 56 -15.91 -8.53 -3.94
C PHE A 56 -16.48 -8.04 -2.59
N GLY A 57 -16.44 -6.73 -2.36
CA GLY A 57 -16.98 -6.08 -1.16
C GLY A 57 -16.51 -6.75 0.14
N ILE A 58 -17.42 -7.39 0.89
CA ILE A 58 -17.11 -8.05 2.17
C ILE A 58 -16.09 -9.19 2.05
N PHE A 59 -16.00 -9.82 0.88
CA PHE A 59 -15.02 -10.89 0.64
C PHE A 59 -13.59 -10.34 0.55
N ALA A 60 -13.39 -9.01 0.48
CA ALA A 60 -12.07 -8.37 0.54
C ALA A 60 -11.26 -8.72 1.80
N LEU A 61 -11.97 -9.03 2.90
CA LEU A 61 -11.36 -9.42 4.16
C LEU A 61 -10.72 -10.81 4.11
N ILE A 62 -11.23 -11.71 3.27
CA ILE A 62 -10.72 -13.09 3.17
C ILE A 62 -9.26 -13.12 2.69
N PRO A 63 -8.91 -12.60 1.49
CA PRO A 63 -7.53 -12.61 1.02
C PRO A 63 -6.60 -11.81 1.94
N LEU A 64 -7.11 -10.79 2.65
CA LEU A 64 -6.32 -10.02 3.62
C LEU A 64 -5.85 -10.88 4.82
N PHE A 65 -6.67 -11.82 5.28
CA PHE A 65 -6.33 -12.69 6.42
C PHE A 65 -5.70 -14.01 6.01
N VAL A 66 -6.08 -14.54 4.85
CA VAL A 66 -5.63 -15.84 4.35
C VAL A 66 -4.23 -15.74 3.76
N GLU A 67 -3.97 -14.74 2.92
CA GLU A 67 -2.73 -14.66 2.16
C GLU A 67 -1.91 -13.45 2.62
N LYS A 68 -1.00 -13.70 3.57
CA LYS A 68 -0.15 -12.65 4.14
C LYS A 68 1.24 -12.54 3.54
N GLU A 69 1.68 -13.63 2.91
CA GLU A 69 3.03 -13.80 2.35
C GLU A 69 3.16 -13.14 0.97
N ASP A 70 2.09 -13.11 0.19
CA ASP A 70 2.08 -12.59 -1.17
C ASP A 70 1.78 -11.08 -1.18
N GLU A 71 2.79 -10.28 -1.57
CA GLU A 71 2.68 -8.82 -1.63
C GLU A 71 1.62 -8.34 -2.64
N PHE A 72 1.38 -9.07 -3.74
CA PHE A 72 0.40 -8.72 -4.77
C PHE A 72 -1.03 -8.87 -4.23
N ILE A 73 -1.29 -10.00 -3.57
CA ILE A 73 -2.58 -10.27 -2.95
C ILE A 73 -2.82 -9.29 -1.79
N GLN A 74 -1.81 -9.01 -0.97
CA GLN A 74 -1.88 -8.00 0.09
C GLN A 74 -2.18 -6.59 -0.44
N PHE A 75 -1.57 -6.20 -1.56
CA PHE A 75 -1.81 -4.88 -2.16
C PHE A 75 -3.27 -4.72 -2.58
N HIS A 76 -3.80 -5.68 -3.33
CA HIS A 76 -5.20 -5.65 -3.77
C HIS A 76 -6.19 -5.85 -2.62
N ALA A 77 -5.86 -6.69 -1.62
CA ALA A 77 -6.67 -6.89 -0.42
C ALA A 77 -6.77 -5.61 0.43
N LYS A 78 -5.67 -4.89 0.63
CA LYS A 78 -5.66 -3.61 1.36
C LYS A 78 -6.47 -2.54 0.64
N GLN A 79 -6.33 -2.44 -0.69
CA GLN A 79 -7.12 -1.50 -1.50
C GLN A 79 -8.61 -1.84 -1.49
N GLY A 80 -8.96 -3.10 -1.73
CA GLY A 80 -10.34 -3.59 -1.72
C GLY A 80 -11.02 -3.45 -0.35
N THR A 81 -10.29 -3.71 0.74
CA THR A 81 -10.81 -3.48 2.10
C THR A 81 -11.02 -1.99 2.38
N THR A 82 -10.16 -1.11 1.85
CA THR A 82 -10.33 0.34 1.99
C THR A 82 -11.56 0.84 1.22
N LEU A 83 -11.80 0.29 0.01
CA LEU A 83 -13.03 0.53 -0.75
C LEU A 83 -14.27 0.08 0.03
N LEU A 84 -14.24 -1.12 0.63
CA LEU A 84 -15.33 -1.61 1.48
C LEU A 84 -15.62 -0.66 2.65
N ILE A 85 -14.59 -0.17 3.34
CA ILE A 85 -14.76 0.81 4.42
C ILE A 85 -15.40 2.10 3.88
N ALA A 86 -14.95 2.59 2.72
CA ALA A 86 -15.53 3.77 2.09
C ALA A 86 -17.01 3.56 1.71
N GLU A 87 -17.38 2.38 1.19
CA GLU A 87 -18.78 2.02 0.89
C GLU A 87 -19.66 2.00 2.13
N ILE A 88 -19.15 1.45 3.25
CA ILE A 88 -19.88 1.45 4.53
C ILE A 88 -20.13 2.88 5.00
N VAL A 89 -19.11 3.74 4.98
CA VAL A 89 -19.23 5.15 5.37
C VAL A 89 -20.24 5.88 4.49
N LEU A 90 -20.19 5.65 3.17
CA LEU A 90 -21.10 6.25 2.21
C LEU A 90 -22.54 5.76 2.40
N SER A 91 -22.75 4.47 2.66
CA SER A 91 -24.06 3.89 2.96
C SER A 91 -24.67 4.51 4.22
N ILE A 92 -23.88 4.72 5.28
CA ILE A 92 -24.34 5.40 6.49
C ILE A 92 -24.72 6.86 6.20
N ALA A 93 -23.94 7.56 5.38
CA ALA A 93 -24.25 8.94 4.98
C ALA A 93 -25.57 9.02 4.20
N PHE A 94 -25.79 8.11 3.24
CA PHE A 94 -27.05 8.03 2.50
C PHE A 94 -28.23 7.68 3.39
N PHE A 95 -28.07 6.76 4.33
CA PHE A 95 -29.09 6.42 5.31
C PHE A 95 -29.54 7.66 6.10
N ILE A 96 -28.59 8.45 6.63
CA ILE A 96 -28.90 9.66 7.40
C ILE A 96 -29.61 10.71 6.54
N ILE A 97 -29.16 10.92 5.30
CA ILE A 97 -29.78 11.90 4.37
C ILE A 97 -31.17 11.44 3.93
N GLY A 98 -31.37 10.13 3.74
CA GLY A 98 -32.64 9.51 3.36
C GLY A 98 -33.72 9.60 4.44
N LEU A 99 -33.36 9.88 5.70
CA LEU A 99 -34.33 10.18 6.76
C LEU A 99 -35.07 11.51 6.54
N ILE A 100 -34.63 12.35 5.60
CA ILE A 100 -35.30 13.59 5.22
C ILE A 100 -36.38 13.28 4.16
N PRO A 101 -37.68 13.26 4.52
CA PRO A 101 -38.76 12.76 3.64
C PRO A 101 -38.96 13.58 2.36
N ILE A 102 -38.47 14.82 2.32
CA ILE A 102 -38.61 15.73 1.16
C ILE A 102 -37.56 15.44 0.07
N LEU A 103 -36.45 14.78 0.39
CA LEU A 103 -35.34 14.52 -0.54
C LEU A 103 -35.29 13.07 -1.04
N GLY A 104 -36.19 12.19 -0.58
CA GLY A 104 -36.13 10.75 -0.81
C GLY A 104 -35.96 10.33 -2.28
N CYS A 105 -36.66 10.99 -3.22
CA CYS A 105 -36.59 10.63 -4.64
C CYS A 105 -35.23 10.98 -5.27
N ILE A 106 -34.67 12.15 -4.96
CA ILE A 106 -33.38 12.61 -5.49
C ILE A 106 -32.25 11.76 -4.88
N VAL A 107 -32.35 11.50 -3.58
CA VAL A 107 -31.39 10.67 -2.84
C VAL A 107 -31.38 9.24 -3.37
N ALA A 108 -32.55 8.64 -3.61
CA ALA A 108 -32.64 7.29 -4.17
C ALA A 108 -32.02 7.18 -5.58
N VAL A 109 -32.24 8.17 -6.45
CA VAL A 109 -31.62 8.20 -7.78
C VAL A 109 -30.11 8.42 -7.68
N ALA A 110 -29.66 9.33 -6.81
CA ALA A 110 -28.24 9.59 -6.59
C ALA A 110 -27.52 8.36 -6.02
N GLU A 111 -28.12 7.70 -5.04
CA GLU A 111 -27.62 6.45 -4.44
C GLU A 111 -27.45 5.38 -5.52
N MET A 112 -28.48 5.14 -6.34
CA MET A 112 -28.43 4.18 -7.44
C MET A 112 -27.28 4.47 -8.41
N LEU A 113 -27.10 5.73 -8.82
CA LEU A 113 -26.03 6.13 -9.74
C LEU A 113 -24.64 5.95 -9.12
N ILE A 114 -24.49 6.26 -7.84
CA ILE A 114 -23.20 6.18 -7.14
C ILE A 114 -22.80 4.73 -6.89
N PHE A 115 -23.73 3.88 -6.43
CA PHE A 115 -23.48 2.44 -6.30
C PHE A 115 -23.20 1.78 -7.65
N LEU A 116 -23.86 2.21 -8.72
CA LEU A 116 -23.56 1.73 -10.07
C LEU A 116 -22.15 2.13 -10.51
N ALA A 117 -21.73 3.38 -10.26
CA ALA A 117 -20.38 3.82 -10.55
C ALA A 117 -19.32 3.06 -9.75
N LEU A 118 -19.57 2.81 -8.46
CA LEU A 118 -18.72 1.98 -7.60
C LEU A 118 -18.63 0.54 -8.09
N PHE A 119 -19.74 -0.03 -8.55
CA PHE A 119 -19.76 -1.38 -9.11
C PHE A 119 -18.91 -1.49 -10.38
N VAL A 120 -19.04 -0.53 -11.31
CA VAL A 120 -18.18 -0.47 -12.51
C VAL A 120 -16.71 -0.31 -12.10
N PHE A 121 -16.43 0.51 -11.09
CA PHE A 121 -15.08 0.69 -10.59
C PHE A 121 -14.48 -0.61 -10.03
N HIS A 122 -15.25 -1.40 -9.27
CA HIS A 122 -14.83 -2.72 -8.79
C HIS A 122 -14.47 -3.65 -9.96
N ILE A 123 -15.28 -3.68 -11.03
CA ILE A 123 -14.98 -4.49 -12.21
C ILE A 123 -13.66 -4.06 -12.86
N ILE A 124 -13.40 -2.76 -13.01
CA ILE A 124 -12.15 -2.25 -13.57
C ILE A 124 -10.95 -2.71 -12.73
N MET A 125 -11.08 -2.65 -11.40
CA MET A 125 -10.05 -3.11 -10.48
C MET A 125 -9.82 -4.61 -10.56
N MET A 126 -10.89 -5.40 -10.65
CA MET A 126 -10.81 -6.85 -10.87
C MET A 126 -10.09 -7.19 -12.16
N ILE A 127 -10.42 -6.52 -13.28
CA ILE A 127 -9.76 -6.75 -14.58
C ILE A 127 -8.26 -6.43 -14.49
N LYS A 128 -7.89 -5.36 -13.78
CA LYS A 128 -6.48 -4.99 -13.59
C LYS A 128 -5.73 -6.01 -12.72
N ALA A 129 -6.36 -6.45 -11.63
CA ALA A 129 -5.85 -7.56 -10.82
C ALA A 129 -5.76 -8.86 -11.63
N SER A 130 -6.70 -9.16 -12.52
CA SER A 130 -6.65 -10.34 -13.41
C SER A 130 -5.49 -10.30 -14.40
N LYS A 131 -4.99 -9.11 -14.72
CA LYS A 131 -3.82 -8.92 -15.57
C LYS A 131 -2.51 -8.93 -14.77
N GLY A 132 -2.55 -9.15 -13.46
CA GLY A 132 -1.37 -9.00 -12.60
C GLY A 132 -0.88 -7.56 -12.49
N GLU A 133 -1.72 -6.56 -12.82
CA GLU A 133 -1.33 -5.15 -12.76
C GLU A 133 -1.48 -4.60 -11.35
N TRP A 134 -0.39 -4.05 -10.82
CA TRP A 134 -0.36 -3.31 -9.56
C TRP A 134 -0.96 -1.91 -9.74
N TYR A 135 -2.28 -1.84 -9.85
CA TYR A 135 -2.96 -0.57 -10.09
C TYR A 135 -3.20 0.20 -8.79
N LYS A 136 -2.46 1.30 -8.63
CA LYS A 136 -2.64 2.23 -7.52
C LYS A 136 -3.85 3.14 -7.79
N ILE A 137 -4.90 2.99 -6.99
CA ILE A 137 -5.98 3.97 -6.94
C ILE A 137 -5.49 5.17 -6.11
N PRO A 138 -5.32 6.36 -6.70
CA PRO A 138 -4.95 7.55 -5.95
C PRO A 138 -6.02 7.82 -4.87
N TYR A 139 -5.63 8.34 -3.71
CA TYR A 139 -6.45 8.45 -2.49
C TYR A 139 -6.70 7.11 -1.80
N VAL A 140 -7.30 6.10 -2.45
CA VAL A 140 -7.63 4.82 -1.78
C VAL A 140 -6.36 4.11 -1.29
N TYR A 141 -5.29 4.11 -2.08
CA TYR A 141 -4.01 3.54 -1.66
C TYR A 141 -3.37 4.32 -0.50
N ASP A 142 -3.44 5.65 -0.52
CA ASP A 142 -2.85 6.46 0.55
C ASP A 142 -3.62 6.29 1.87
N TRP A 143 -4.94 6.05 1.79
CA TRP A 143 -5.77 5.66 2.92
C TRP A 143 -5.48 4.22 3.38
N SER A 144 -5.26 3.29 2.46
CA SER A 144 -4.93 1.91 2.83
C SER A 144 -3.60 1.83 3.58
N LEU A 145 -2.58 2.61 3.18
CA LEU A 145 -1.31 2.72 3.91
C LEU A 145 -1.48 3.31 5.32
N LYS A 146 -2.46 4.20 5.51
CA LYS A 146 -2.77 4.76 6.85
C LYS A 146 -3.47 3.75 7.75
N ILE A 147 -4.36 2.93 7.18
CA ILE A 147 -5.17 1.94 7.91
C ILE A 147 -4.33 0.70 8.27
N PHE A 148 -3.49 0.24 7.35
CA PHE A 148 -2.73 -1.02 7.45
C PHE A 148 -1.23 -0.81 7.71
N LYS A 149 -0.91 0.16 8.57
CA LYS A 149 0.46 0.57 8.91
C LYS A 149 1.24 -0.51 9.65
#